data_AF-A0A838ZIK1-F1
#
_entry.id   AF-A0A838ZIK1-F1
#
_cell.length_a   1.000
_cell.length_b   1.000
_cell.length_c   1.000
_cell.angle_alpha   90.00
_cell.angle_beta   90.00
_cell.angle_gamma   90.00
#
_symmetry.space_group_name_H-M   'P 1'
#
loop_
_entity.id
_entity.type
_entity.pdbx_description
1 polymer ?
#
loop_
_entity_poly.entity_id
_entity_poly.type
_entity_poly.pdbx_seq_one_letter_code
_entity_poly.pdbx_strand_id
1 'polypeptide(L)'
;MKTIFQTFGFVIASLFVVTCATKAVTVASAETAPTKEFVKANFTEDQLAQGKTHFENNCAQCHKLFDPNSRNAEKWNNVLKRMLPKTDLRYEDGRLVQAYLVANSE
;
A
#
# COMPACT_ATOMS: atom_id res chain seq x y z
N MET A 1 16.86 -62.84 5.65
CA MET A 1 15.46 -62.74 6.11
C MET A 1 15.46 -62.26 7.54
N LYS A 2 14.63 -61.25 7.87
CA LYS A 2 14.41 -60.66 9.20
C LYS A 2 15.70 -60.23 9.92
N THR A 3 16.13 -58.97 9.78
CA THR A 3 15.98 -58.02 10.91
C THR A 3 15.97 -56.54 10.46
N ILE A 4 15.52 -56.23 9.24
CA ILE A 4 15.45 -54.84 8.72
C ILE A 4 14.29 -54.01 9.33
N PHE A 5 13.50 -54.57 10.26
CA PHE A 5 12.25 -53.98 10.72
C PHE A 5 12.25 -53.38 12.14
N GLN A 6 13.40 -53.15 12.78
CA GLN A 6 13.38 -52.80 14.21
C GLN A 6 14.40 -51.74 14.67
N THR A 7 14.65 -50.71 13.87
CA THR A 7 15.26 -49.45 14.33
C THR A 7 14.66 -48.25 13.57
N PHE A 8 13.34 -48.18 13.51
CA PHE A 8 12.56 -46.98 13.14
C PHE A 8 11.85 -46.44 14.39
N GLY A 9 12.56 -46.47 15.50
CA GLY A 9 12.11 -45.95 16.77
C GLY A 9 13.12 -44.91 17.21
N PHE A 10 12.62 -43.72 17.48
CA PHE A 10 13.33 -42.60 18.10
C PHE A 10 14.15 -41.70 17.17
N VAL A 11 14.00 -40.40 17.44
CA VAL A 11 14.74 -39.27 16.87
C VAL A 11 14.24 -38.81 15.50
N ILE A 12 13.24 -37.94 15.51
CA ILE A 12 13.19 -36.60 14.87
C ILE A 12 11.73 -36.16 14.96
N ALA A 13 11.34 -35.68 16.13
CA ALA A 13 10.06 -35.01 16.37
C ALA A 13 10.33 -33.76 17.19
N SER A 14 11.21 -32.89 16.68
CA SER A 14 11.45 -31.57 17.25
C SER A 14 11.74 -30.57 16.14
N LEU A 15 11.03 -29.45 16.22
CA LEU A 15 11.37 -28.13 15.65
C LEU A 15 11.07 -27.88 14.17
N PHE A 16 9.80 -27.62 13.84
CA PHE A 16 9.45 -26.59 12.85
C PHE A 16 8.13 -25.90 13.22
N VAL A 17 8.16 -25.09 14.28
CA VAL A 17 7.20 -23.99 14.49
C VAL A 17 7.96 -22.67 14.39
N VAL A 18 8.50 -22.43 13.20
CA VAL A 18 9.24 -21.20 12.87
C VAL A 18 8.26 -20.22 12.24
N THR A 19 7.77 -19.32 13.11
CA THR A 19 7.44 -17.91 12.88
C THR A 19 6.53 -17.55 11.69
N CYS A 20 5.32 -17.12 12.03
CA CYS A 20 4.56 -16.15 11.22
C CYS A 20 4.26 -14.92 12.09
N ALA A 21 5.29 -14.11 12.36
CA ALA A 21 5.16 -12.89 13.19
C ALA A 21 5.58 -11.60 12.47
N THR A 22 5.54 -11.59 11.12
CA THR A 22 5.95 -10.42 10.33
C THR A 22 4.78 -9.56 9.81
N LYS A 23 3.52 -9.97 10.01
CA LYS A 23 2.38 -9.25 9.39
C LYS A 23 1.77 -8.10 10.21
N ALA A 24 2.04 -8.00 11.51
CA ALA A 24 1.36 -7.03 12.37
C ALA A 24 1.79 -5.56 12.16
N VAL A 25 2.96 -5.31 11.57
CA VAL A 25 3.47 -3.94 11.37
C VAL A 25 2.76 -3.21 10.21
N THR A 26 2.10 -3.93 9.31
CA THR A 26 1.50 -3.31 8.10
C THR A 26 0.12 -2.68 8.30
N VAL A 27 -0.61 -3.06 9.36
CA VAL A 27 -2.00 -2.60 9.57
C VAL A 27 -2.11 -1.31 10.41
N ALA A 28 -1.08 -0.94 11.17
CA ALA A 28 -1.09 0.27 12.00
C ALA A 28 -0.87 1.58 11.21
N SER A 29 -0.51 1.51 9.92
CA SER A 29 -0.22 2.70 9.08
C SER A 29 -1.44 3.23 8.31
N ALA A 30 -2.63 2.64 8.48
CA ALA A 30 -3.82 3.05 7.72
C ALA A 30 -4.51 4.33 8.24
N GLU A 31 -4.16 4.80 9.44
CA GLU A 31 -4.80 5.97 10.04
C GLU A 31 -4.10 7.29 9.67
N THR A 32 -2.78 7.28 9.52
CA THR A 32 -1.97 8.45 9.20
C THR A 32 -1.72 8.57 7.69
N ALA A 33 -1.65 9.82 7.21
CA ALA A 33 -1.33 10.07 5.80
C ALA A 33 0.12 9.64 5.49
N PRO A 34 0.38 9.05 4.30
CA PRO A 34 1.75 8.74 3.91
C PRO A 34 2.57 10.04 3.76
N THR A 35 3.84 10.00 4.14
CA THR A 35 4.77 11.13 3.98
C THR A 35 5.41 11.13 2.59
N LYS A 36 6.03 12.24 2.21
CA LYS A 36 6.81 12.35 0.96
C LYS A 36 7.95 11.34 0.91
N GLU A 37 8.60 11.07 2.04
CA GLU A 37 9.68 10.09 2.18
C GLU A 37 9.17 8.67 1.97
N PHE A 38 8.01 8.34 2.56
CA PHE A 38 7.36 7.06 2.32
C PHE A 38 7.05 6.87 0.82
N VAL A 39 6.51 7.90 0.17
CA VAL A 39 6.21 7.82 -1.26
C VAL A 39 7.47 7.56 -2.09
N LYS A 40 8.54 8.33 -1.85
CA LYS A 40 9.84 8.15 -2.54
C LYS A 40 10.43 6.74 -2.35
N ALA A 41 10.22 6.13 -1.20
CA ALA A 41 10.76 4.80 -0.89
C ALA A 41 9.92 3.65 -1.48
N ASN A 42 8.64 3.87 -1.79
CA ASN A 42 7.69 2.79 -2.11
C ASN A 42 7.03 2.91 -3.48
N PHE A 43 7.20 4.02 -4.19
CA PHE A 43 6.62 4.24 -5.52
C PHE A 43 7.70 4.66 -6.51
N THR A 44 7.70 4.05 -7.69
CA THR A 44 8.58 4.40 -8.80
C THR A 44 8.10 5.66 -9.52
N GLU A 45 8.97 6.28 -10.32
CA GLU A 45 8.59 7.43 -11.16
C GLU A 45 7.45 7.08 -12.12
N ASP A 46 7.49 5.90 -12.74
CA ASP A 46 6.41 5.41 -13.61
C ASP A 46 5.08 5.27 -12.87
N GLN A 47 5.10 4.84 -11.61
CA GLN A 47 3.90 4.75 -10.76
C GLN A 47 3.36 6.14 -10.41
N LEU A 48 4.23 7.12 -10.16
CA LEU A 48 3.83 8.51 -9.93
C LEU A 48 3.26 9.15 -11.21
N ALA A 49 3.81 8.83 -12.38
CA ALA A 49 3.28 9.27 -13.67
C ALA A 49 1.90 8.67 -13.96
N GLN A 50 1.69 7.39 -13.63
CA GLN A 50 0.36 6.76 -13.68
C GLN A 50 -0.61 7.42 -12.70
N GLY A 51 -0.18 7.69 -11.47
CA GLY A 51 -0.97 8.42 -10.46
C GLY A 51 -1.40 9.80 -10.94
N LYS A 52 -0.50 10.55 -11.60
CA LYS A 52 -0.81 11.82 -12.25
C LYS A 52 -1.89 11.66 -13.32
N THR A 53 -1.74 10.66 -14.18
CA THR A 53 -2.70 10.38 -15.26
C THR A 53 -4.10 10.09 -14.71
N HIS A 54 -4.21 9.23 -13.69
CA HIS A 54 -5.48 8.96 -13.02
C HIS A 54 -6.05 10.20 -12.32
N PHE A 55 -5.19 11.01 -11.71
CA PHE A 55 -5.62 12.26 -11.08
C PHE A 55 -6.24 13.22 -12.10
N GLU A 56 -5.56 13.47 -13.22
CA GLU A 56 -6.01 14.39 -14.25
C GLU A 56 -7.29 13.90 -14.95
N ASN A 57 -7.40 12.60 -15.20
CA ASN A 57 -8.51 12.03 -15.95
C ASN A 57 -9.76 11.78 -15.09
N ASN A 58 -9.61 11.41 -13.81
CA ASN A 58 -10.73 10.95 -12.99
C ASN A 58 -11.16 12.00 -11.94
N CYS A 59 -10.25 12.84 -11.44
CA CYS A 59 -10.59 13.82 -10.39
C CYS A 59 -11.18 15.13 -10.93
N ALA A 60 -11.13 15.36 -12.24
CA ALA A 60 -11.74 16.51 -12.91
C ALA A 60 -13.18 16.26 -13.41
N GLN A 61 -13.69 15.04 -13.30
CA GLN A 61 -14.96 14.64 -13.92
C GLN A 61 -16.20 15.24 -13.23
N CYS A 62 -16.13 15.45 -11.91
CA CYS A 62 -17.30 15.87 -11.12
C CYS A 62 -17.18 17.30 -10.56
N HIS A 63 -15.98 17.87 -10.52
CA HIS A 63 -15.69 19.22 -10.03
C HIS A 63 -14.33 19.67 -10.55
N LYS A 64 -13.95 20.92 -10.27
CA LYS A 64 -12.63 21.43 -10.67
C LYS A 64 -11.49 20.54 -10.17
N LEU A 65 -10.46 20.40 -11.00
CA LEU A 65 -9.21 19.77 -10.59
C LEU A 65 -8.44 20.74 -9.70
N PHE A 66 -8.10 20.31 -8.49
CA PHE A 66 -7.38 21.15 -7.54
C PHE A 66 -5.87 21.02 -7.74
N ASP A 67 -5.13 22.11 -7.56
CA ASP A 67 -3.66 22.08 -7.61
C ASP A 67 -3.10 21.11 -6.55
N PRO A 68 -2.28 20.10 -6.91
CA PRO A 68 -1.60 19.19 -5.98
C PRO A 68 -0.86 19.90 -4.84
N ASN A 69 -0.28 21.08 -5.07
CA ASN A 69 0.45 21.83 -4.05
C ASN A 69 -0.47 22.60 -3.07
N SER A 70 -1.77 22.75 -3.38
CA SER A 70 -2.71 23.54 -2.56
C SER A 70 -3.01 22.99 -1.15
N ARG A 71 -2.48 21.81 -0.82
CA ARG A 71 -2.71 21.12 0.45
C ARG A 71 -1.45 20.34 0.83
N ASN A 72 -1.29 20.10 2.13
CA ASN A 72 -0.32 19.15 2.66
C ASN A 72 -0.83 17.69 2.54
N ALA A 73 0.05 16.72 2.80
CA ALA A 73 -0.24 15.29 2.71
C ALA A 73 -1.45 14.84 3.55
N GLU A 74 -1.59 15.35 4.77
CA GLU A 74 -2.70 15.00 5.67
C GLU A 74 -4.06 15.47 5.14
N LYS A 75 -4.12 16.73 4.68
CA LYS A 75 -5.31 17.28 4.05
C LYS A 75 -5.69 16.50 2.79
N TRP A 76 -4.72 16.09 1.97
CA TRP A 76 -4.99 15.24 0.81
C TRP A 76 -5.54 13.87 1.19
N ASN A 77 -4.97 13.21 2.20
CA ASN A 77 -5.50 11.94 2.70
C ASN A 77 -6.98 12.06 3.12
N ASN A 78 -7.35 13.13 3.82
CA ASN A 78 -8.73 13.38 4.24
C ASN A 78 -9.67 13.74 3.07
N VAL A 79 -9.17 14.37 2.02
CA VAL A 79 -9.93 14.57 0.76
C VAL A 79 -10.17 13.23 0.08
N LEU A 80 -9.12 12.43 -0.10
CA LEU A 80 -9.19 11.17 -0.84
C LEU A 80 -10.05 10.12 -0.15
N LYS A 81 -10.06 10.07 1.19
CA LYS A 81 -11.02 9.25 1.96
C LYS A 81 -12.48 9.51 1.56
N ARG A 82 -12.82 10.73 1.14
CA ARG A 82 -14.18 11.12 0.73
C ARG A 82 -14.40 11.02 -0.79
N MET A 83 -13.36 11.22 -1.59
CA MET A 83 -13.49 11.30 -3.05
C MET A 83 -13.29 9.96 -3.75
N LEU A 84 -12.31 9.15 -3.36
CA LEU A 84 -12.03 7.86 -4.01
C LEU A 84 -13.26 6.92 -4.05
N PRO A 85 -14.11 6.81 -3.00
CA PRO A 85 -15.33 6.00 -3.07
C PRO A 85 -16.40 6.51 -4.05
N LYS A 86 -16.23 7.72 -4.58
CA LYS A 86 -17.13 8.34 -5.57
C LYS A 86 -16.59 8.26 -6.99
N THR A 87 -15.38 7.74 -7.16
CA THR A 87 -14.77 7.51 -8.47
C THR A 87 -14.96 6.06 -8.90
N ASP A 88 -14.74 5.79 -10.17
CA ASP A 88 -14.65 4.44 -10.75
C ASP A 88 -13.25 3.82 -10.61
N LEU A 89 -12.29 4.53 -10.01
CA LEU A 89 -10.93 4.05 -9.81
C LEU A 89 -10.92 2.79 -8.93
N ARG A 90 -10.11 1.81 -9.32
CA ARG A 90 -9.81 0.65 -8.48
C ARG A 90 -8.95 1.08 -7.29
N TYR A 91 -8.92 0.26 -6.25
CA TYR A 91 -8.18 0.56 -5.03
C TYR A 91 -6.70 0.85 -5.32
N GLU A 92 -6.05 0.02 -6.13
CA GLU A 92 -4.66 0.19 -6.55
C GLU A 92 -4.42 1.49 -7.30
N ASP A 93 -5.31 1.89 -8.21
CA ASP A 93 -5.19 3.12 -8.99
C ASP A 93 -5.39 4.36 -8.08
N GLY A 94 -6.33 4.27 -7.14
CA GLY A 94 -6.52 5.29 -6.11
C GLY A 94 -5.30 5.48 -5.19
N ARG A 95 -4.54 4.42 -4.93
CA ARG A 95 -3.26 4.50 -4.20
C ARG A 95 -2.19 5.25 -4.99
N LEU A 96 -2.16 5.11 -6.32
CA LEU A 96 -1.25 5.88 -7.18
C LEU A 96 -1.62 7.37 -7.18
N VAL A 97 -2.92 7.71 -7.22
CA VAL A 97 -3.40 9.09 -7.07
C VAL A 97 -2.96 9.68 -5.73
N GLN A 98 -3.11 8.93 -4.63
CA GLN A 98 -2.65 9.37 -3.30
C GLN A 98 -1.14 9.62 -3.28
N ALA A 99 -0.35 8.69 -3.83
CA ALA A 99 1.10 8.84 -3.89
C ALA A 99 1.51 10.07 -4.69
N TYR A 100 0.90 10.29 -5.86
CA TYR A 100 1.13 11.48 -6.68
C TYR A 100 0.80 12.78 -5.92
N LEU A 101 -0.36 12.87 -5.28
CA LEU A 101 -0.77 14.06 -4.54
C LEU A 101 0.12 14.35 -3.33
N VAL A 102 0.59 13.31 -2.63
CA VAL A 102 1.52 13.47 -1.51
C VAL A 102 2.91 13.90 -1.99
N ALA A 103 3.42 13.32 -3.07
CA ALA A 103 4.72 13.71 -3.63
C ALA A 103 4.76 15.19 -4.06
N ASN A 104 3.61 15.74 -4.45
CA ASN A 104 3.46 17.11 -4.97
C ASN A 104 2.74 18.06 -4.00
N SER A 105 2.53 17.64 -2.75
CA SER A 105 1.89 18.47 -1.72
C SER A 105 2.77 19.66 -1.32
N GLU A 106 2.21 20.63 -0.60
CA GLU A 106 2.99 21.59 0.21
C GLU A 106 3.97 20.83 1.12
#